data_AF-A0AAV8Z3S9-F1
#
_entry.id   AF-A0AAV8Z3S9-F1
#
_cell.length_a   1.000
_cell.length_b   1.000
_cell.length_c   1.000
_cell.angle_alpha   90.00
_cell.angle_beta   90.00
_cell.angle_gamma   90.00
#
_symmetry.space_group_name_H-M   'P 1'
#
loop_
_entity.id
_entity.type
_entity.pdbx_description
1 polymer ?
#
loop_
_entity_poly.entity_id
_entity_poly.type
_entity_poly.pdbx_seq_one_letter_code
_entity_poly.pdbx_strand_id
1 'polypeptide(L)'
;MVRELRTIFGRNEALSAPGVRKFLRKVRETGMLMNNRSHPRAGPVRTAERIAAVAQCVRENPRTSTRHRAQLDVSRTSLRRILHKDLGLFAYKLQLTQENVVQNVGEFAFQESAKAEF
;
A
#
# COMPACT_ATOMS: atom_id res chain seq x y z
N MET A 1 39.20 -4.82 -27.66
CA MET A 1 38.18 -4.47 -26.65
C MET A 1 37.94 -5.50 -25.54
N VAL A 2 37.28 -6.66 -25.74
CA VAL A 2 37.00 -7.60 -24.62
C VAL A 2 38.29 -8.19 -24.01
N ARG A 3 39.32 -8.39 -24.85
CA ARG A 3 40.64 -8.80 -24.39
C ARG A 3 41.32 -7.72 -23.53
N GLU A 4 41.27 -6.46 -23.96
CA GLU A 4 41.78 -5.33 -23.16
C GLU A 4 41.06 -5.20 -21.81
N LEU A 5 39.73 -5.39 -21.77
CA LEU A 5 38.98 -5.36 -20.51
C LEU A 5 39.42 -6.48 -19.56
N ARG A 6 39.79 -7.66 -20.07
CA ARG A 6 40.35 -8.75 -19.26
C ARG A 6 41.76 -8.45 -18.75
N THR A 7 42.53 -7.67 -19.50
CA THR A 7 43.86 -7.23 -19.07
C THR A 7 43.77 -6.18 -17.96
N ILE A 8 42.79 -5.28 -18.01
CA ILE A 8 42.62 -4.18 -17.05
C ILE A 8 41.91 -4.64 -15.76
N PHE A 9 40.82 -5.41 -15.88
CA PHE A 9 39.97 -5.80 -14.74
C PHE A 9 40.19 -7.25 -14.27
N GLY A 10 41.07 -8.01 -14.94
CA GLY A 10 41.28 -9.43 -14.64
C GLY A 10 40.15 -10.34 -15.16
N ARG A 11 40.40 -11.66 -15.13
CA ARG A 11 39.55 -12.65 -15.81
C ARG A 11 38.13 -12.78 -15.22
N ASN A 12 37.99 -12.57 -13.92
CA ASN A 12 36.75 -12.81 -13.19
C ASN A 12 35.88 -11.56 -13.03
N GLU A 13 36.47 -10.36 -13.11
CA GLU A 13 35.74 -9.09 -12.97
C GLU A 13 35.41 -8.44 -14.33
N ALA A 14 36.06 -8.88 -15.41
CA ALA A 14 35.76 -8.40 -16.75
C ALA A 14 34.40 -8.91 -17.25
N LEU A 15 33.59 -7.99 -17.79
CA LEU A 15 32.32 -8.33 -18.45
C LEU A 15 32.52 -9.35 -19.58
N SER A 16 31.59 -10.29 -19.69
CA SER A 16 31.55 -11.23 -20.81
C SER A 16 31.34 -10.50 -22.14
N ALA A 17 31.85 -11.07 -23.24
CA ALA A 17 31.68 -10.48 -24.58
C ALA A 17 30.21 -10.16 -24.94
N PRO A 18 29.21 -11.00 -24.59
CA PRO A 18 27.80 -10.64 -24.75
C PRO A 18 27.37 -9.44 -23.89
N GLY A 19 27.88 -9.34 -22.65
CA GLY A 19 27.61 -8.22 -21.74
C GLY A 19 28.13 -6.89 -22.29
N VAL A 20 29.35 -6.86 -22.82
CA VAL A 20 29.94 -5.68 -23.45
C VAL A 20 29.12 -5.23 -24.67
N ARG A 21 28.70 -6.18 -25.53
CA ARG A 21 27.85 -5.85 -26.69
C ARG A 21 26.49 -5.30 -26.28
N LYS A 22 25.85 -5.91 -25.29
CA LYS A 22 24.55 -5.45 -24.75
C LYS A 22 24.68 -4.06 -24.14
N PHE A 23 25.77 -3.79 -23.42
CA PHE A 23 26.08 -2.49 -22.85
C PHE A 23 26.30 -1.43 -23.93
N LEU A 24 27.17 -1.69 -24.91
CA LEU A 24 27.44 -0.75 -26.01
C LEU A 24 26.20 -0.43 -26.84
N ARG A 25 25.37 -1.44 -27.12
CA ARG A 25 24.10 -1.25 -27.81
C ARG A 25 23.19 -0.29 -27.04
N LYS A 26 23.04 -0.53 -25.73
CA LYS A 26 22.23 0.33 -24.85
C LYS A 26 22.78 1.76 -24.77
N VAL A 27 24.09 1.93 -24.68
CA VAL A 27 24.72 3.27 -24.68
C VAL A 27 24.48 3.98 -26.01
N ARG A 28 24.55 3.27 -27.14
CA ARG A 28 24.28 3.84 -28.46
C ARG A 28 22.80 4.21 -28.66
N GLU A 29 21.89 3.37 -28.21
CA GLU A 29 20.44 3.54 -28.40
C GLU A 29 19.82 4.56 -27.44
N THR A 30 20.22 4.56 -26.17
CA THR A 30 19.58 5.35 -25.11
C THR A 30 20.49 6.44 -24.54
N GLY A 31 21.81 6.39 -24.79
CA GLY A 31 22.78 7.29 -24.16
C GLY A 31 22.98 7.08 -22.66
N MET A 32 22.32 6.07 -22.07
CA MET A 32 22.27 5.87 -20.62
C MET A 32 23.20 4.76 -20.15
N LEU A 33 24.07 5.11 -19.21
CA LEU A 33 24.97 4.16 -18.54
C LEU A 33 24.20 3.27 -17.55
N MET A 34 23.20 3.83 -16.87
CA MET A 34 22.43 3.14 -15.83
C MET A 34 21.31 2.27 -16.37
N ASN A 35 21.11 1.10 -15.77
CA ASN A 35 20.05 0.18 -16.17
C ASN A 35 18.70 0.78 -15.81
N ASN A 36 17.80 0.84 -16.79
CA ASN A 36 16.41 1.16 -16.51
C ASN A 36 15.84 0.11 -15.57
N ARG A 37 15.00 0.56 -14.64
CA ARG A 37 14.29 -0.33 -13.73
C ARG A 37 13.44 -1.29 -14.56
N SER A 38 13.81 -2.56 -14.54
CA SER A 38 13.26 -3.59 -15.45
C SER A 38 11.75 -3.79 -15.30
N HIS A 39 11.18 -3.46 -14.14
CA HIS A 39 9.75 -3.64 -13.87
C HIS A 39 9.15 -2.41 -13.19
N PRO A 40 7.97 -1.96 -13.64
CA PRO A 40 7.21 -0.96 -12.88
C PRO A 40 6.93 -1.54 -11.49
N ARG A 41 7.14 -0.72 -10.46
CA ARG A 41 6.74 -1.11 -9.11
C ARG A 41 5.22 -1.19 -9.09
N ALA A 42 4.67 -2.33 -8.66
CA ALA A 42 3.23 -2.46 -8.48
C ALA A 42 2.70 -1.27 -7.66
N GLY A 43 1.59 -0.69 -8.12
CA GLY A 43 1.02 0.52 -7.54
C GLY A 43 0.68 0.36 -6.05
N PRO A 44 0.56 1.47 -5.31
CA PRO A 44 0.23 1.41 -3.90
C PRO A 44 -1.16 0.79 -3.70
N VAL A 45 -1.24 -0.31 -2.95
CA VAL A 45 -2.53 -0.92 -2.53
C VAL A 45 -3.37 0.06 -1.69
N ARG A 46 -2.74 1.09 -1.12
CA ARG A 46 -3.38 2.18 -0.36
C ARG A 46 -3.81 3.32 -1.29
N THR A 47 -4.74 3.06 -2.18
CA THR A 47 -5.44 4.14 -2.90
C THR A 47 -6.44 4.82 -1.96
N ALA A 48 -6.73 6.10 -2.19
CA ALA A 48 -7.68 6.85 -1.35
C ALA A 48 -9.07 6.18 -1.32
N GLU A 49 -9.52 5.64 -2.45
CA GLU A 49 -10.75 4.87 -2.58
C GLU A 49 -10.78 3.64 -1.66
N ARG A 50 -9.69 2.86 -1.63
CA ARG A 50 -9.58 1.69 -0.75
C ARG A 50 -9.56 2.08 0.72
N ILE A 51 -8.92 3.19 1.07
CA ILE A 51 -8.91 3.71 2.44
C ILE A 51 -10.33 4.12 2.85
N ALA A 52 -11.06 4.84 1.99
CA ALA A 52 -12.43 5.26 2.25
C ALA A 52 -13.39 4.07 2.39
N ALA A 53 -13.28 3.06 1.52
CA ALA A 53 -14.08 1.84 1.60
C ALA A 53 -13.82 1.09 2.92
N VAL A 54 -12.56 0.93 3.32
CA VAL A 54 -12.22 0.30 4.60
C VAL A 54 -12.72 1.13 5.78
N ALA A 55 -12.62 2.46 5.73
CA ALA A 55 -13.16 3.34 6.76
C ALA A 55 -14.68 3.19 6.91
N GLN A 56 -15.40 3.10 5.80
CA GLN A 56 -16.85 2.88 5.78
C GLN A 56 -17.21 1.54 6.43
N CYS A 57 -16.56 0.45 6.02
CA CYS A 57 -16.84 -0.86 6.62
C CYS A 57 -16.50 -0.95 8.11
N VAL A 58 -15.49 -0.20 8.58
CA VAL A 58 -15.20 -0.11 10.01
C VAL A 58 -16.31 0.64 10.76
N ARG A 59 -16.87 1.71 10.17
CA ARG A 59 -17.99 2.45 10.76
C ARG A 59 -19.27 1.62 10.84
N GLU A 60 -19.62 0.93 9.75
CA GLU A 60 -20.84 0.11 9.68
C GLU A 60 -20.76 -1.10 10.60
N ASN A 61 -19.62 -1.77 10.63
CA ASN A 61 -19.48 -3.06 11.29
C ASN A 61 -18.23 -3.11 12.16
N PRO A 62 -18.17 -2.39 13.29
CA PRO A 62 -16.95 -2.20 14.06
C PRO A 62 -16.44 -3.48 14.76
N ARG A 63 -17.33 -4.44 15.03
CA ARG A 63 -17.01 -5.76 15.64
C ARG A 63 -16.47 -6.81 14.68
N THR A 64 -16.50 -6.56 13.37
CA THR A 64 -16.04 -7.56 12.40
C THR A 64 -14.52 -7.75 12.48
N SER A 65 -14.08 -9.00 12.51
CA SER A 65 -12.65 -9.30 12.58
C SER A 65 -11.94 -8.91 11.28
N THR A 66 -10.64 -8.62 11.37
CA THR A 66 -9.76 -8.39 10.21
C THR A 66 -9.87 -9.51 9.17
N ARG A 67 -10.15 -10.75 9.61
CA ARG A 67 -10.32 -11.91 8.73
C ARG A 67 -11.60 -11.80 7.89
N HIS A 68 -12.72 -11.38 8.48
CA HIS A 68 -13.96 -11.17 7.75
C HIS A 68 -13.89 -9.93 6.85
N ARG A 69 -13.27 -8.83 7.32
CA ARG A 69 -13.10 -7.62 6.50
C ARG A 69 -12.18 -7.81 5.29
N ALA A 70 -11.26 -8.77 5.32
CA ALA A 70 -10.38 -9.07 4.19
C ALA A 70 -11.10 -9.69 2.97
N GLN A 71 -12.42 -9.91 3.05
CA GLN A 71 -13.26 -10.23 1.90
C GLN A 71 -13.41 -9.05 0.93
N LEU A 72 -13.11 -7.82 1.38
CA LEU A 72 -13.15 -6.59 0.59
C LEU A 72 -11.95 -6.45 -0.36
N ASP A 73 -11.67 -7.46 -1.20
CA ASP A 73 -10.61 -7.50 -2.23
C ASP A 73 -9.26 -6.86 -1.82
N VAL A 74 -8.89 -6.96 -0.54
CA VAL A 74 -7.70 -6.35 0.03
C VAL A 74 -6.98 -7.41 0.84
N SER A 75 -5.69 -7.59 0.56
CA SER A 75 -4.89 -8.55 1.32
C SER A 75 -4.87 -8.19 2.81
N ARG A 76 -4.90 -9.19 3.69
CA ARG A 76 -4.93 -9.01 5.16
C ARG A 76 -3.80 -8.10 5.66
N THR A 77 -2.62 -8.20 5.06
CA THR A 77 -1.45 -7.39 5.41
C THR A 77 -1.65 -5.91 5.05
N SER A 78 -2.30 -5.64 3.91
CA SER A 78 -2.65 -4.28 3.49
C SER A 78 -3.77 -3.72 4.34
N LEU A 79 -4.80 -4.52 4.66
CA LEU A 79 -5.89 -4.12 5.56
C LEU A 79 -5.36 -3.75 6.94
N ARG A 80 -4.50 -4.59 7.54
CA ARG A 80 -3.83 -4.29 8.81
C ARG A 80 -3.05 -2.98 8.75
N ARG A 81 -2.34 -2.74 7.64
CA ARG A 81 -1.59 -1.51 7.44
C ARG A 81 -2.50 -0.29 7.34
N ILE A 82 -3.63 -0.39 6.64
CA ILE A 82 -4.62 0.70 6.52
C ILE A 82 -5.21 1.03 7.88
N LEU A 83 -5.63 0.01 8.63
CA LEU A 83 -6.15 0.18 9.99
C LEU A 83 -5.15 0.88 10.91
N HIS A 84 -3.89 0.44 10.94
CA HIS A 84 -2.89 1.00 11.87
C HIS A 84 -2.27 2.32 11.41
N LYS A 85 -1.95 2.49 10.12
CA LYS A 85 -1.17 3.63 9.62
C LYS A 85 -2.05 4.77 9.12
N ASP A 86 -3.14 4.45 8.43
CA ASP A 86 -3.97 5.45 7.76
C ASP A 86 -5.16 5.85 8.65
N LEU A 87 -5.75 4.89 9.37
CA LEU A 87 -6.89 5.11 10.27
C LEU A 87 -6.49 5.27 11.76
N GLY A 88 -5.24 4.97 12.13
CA GLY A 88 -4.76 5.08 13.51
C GLY A 88 -5.47 4.15 14.52
N LEU A 89 -6.13 3.09 14.03
CA LEU A 89 -6.87 2.13 14.83
C LEU A 89 -5.92 1.05 15.35
N PHE A 90 -5.68 1.09 16.66
CA PHE A 90 -4.96 0.05 17.40
C PHE A 90 -5.97 -0.89 18.05
N ALA A 91 -5.63 -2.18 18.21
CA ALA A 91 -6.55 -3.23 18.64
C ALA A 91 -7.44 -2.85 19.84
N TYR A 92 -6.89 -2.13 20.82
CA TYR A 92 -7.62 -1.62 21.99
C TYR A 92 -8.54 -0.42 21.70
N LYS A 93 -8.09 0.52 20.84
CA LYS A 93 -8.87 1.74 20.50
C LYS A 93 -10.13 1.43 19.72
N LEU A 94 -10.11 0.37 18.92
CA LEU A 94 -11.26 -0.10 18.14
C LEU A 94 -12.43 -0.52 19.04
N GLN A 95 -12.15 -1.03 20.25
CA GLN A 95 -13.14 -1.41 21.25
C GLN A 95 -13.69 -0.18 21.99
N LEU A 96 -12.83 0.79 22.32
CA LEU A 96 -13.22 2.02 23.03
C LEU A 96 -14.09 2.97 22.19
N THR A 97 -13.82 3.07 20.88
CA THR A 97 -14.72 3.79 19.95
C THR A 97 -16.09 3.14 19.83
N GLN A 98 -16.26 1.86 20.18
CA GLN A 98 -17.55 1.17 20.17
C GLN A 98 -18.35 1.41 21.44
N GLU A 99 -17.69 1.41 22.61
CA GLU A 99 -18.35 1.69 23.89
C GLU A 99 -18.98 3.09 23.91
N ASN A 100 -18.27 4.08 23.36
CA ASN A 100 -18.76 5.46 23.32
C ASN A 100 -19.83 5.68 22.24
N VAL A 101 -19.80 4.98 21.10
CA VAL A 101 -20.84 5.14 20.06
C VAL A 101 -22.17 4.56 20.54
N VAL A 102 -22.17 3.43 21.25
CA VAL A 102 -23.42 2.81 21.77
C VAL A 102 -24.15 3.73 22.76
N GLN A 103 -23.43 4.59 23.51
CA GLN A 103 -24.07 5.59 24.36
C GLN A 103 -24.60 6.82 23.58
N ASN A 104 -23.93 7.21 22.49
CA ASN A 104 -24.35 8.38 21.71
C ASN A 104 -25.54 8.12 20.77
N VAL A 105 -25.80 6.89 20.31
CA VAL A 105 -26.96 6.62 19.42
C VAL A 105 -28.32 6.81 20.13
N GLY A 106 -28.35 6.73 21.46
CA GLY A 106 -29.56 6.96 22.26
C GLY A 106 -29.97 8.43 22.38
N GLU A 107 -29.03 9.38 22.24
CA GLU A 107 -29.31 10.82 22.41
C GLU A 107 -29.70 11.51 21.11
N PHE A 108 -29.26 11.02 19.95
CA PHE A 108 -29.61 11.62 18.65
C PHE A 108 -31.06 11.36 18.23
N ALA A 109 -31.68 10.26 18.68
CA ALA A 109 -33.08 9.93 18.36
C ALA A 109 -34.10 10.73 19.18
N PHE A 110 -33.68 11.42 20.26
CA PHE A 110 -34.57 12.19 21.13
C PHE A 110 -34.63 13.69 20.76
N GLN A 111 -33.70 14.19 19.93
CA GLN A 111 -33.69 15.59 19.50
C GLN A 111 -34.47 15.85 18.19
N GLU A 112 -34.74 14.80 17.41
CA GLU A 112 -35.44 14.94 16.13
C GLU A 112 -36.97 14.96 16.28
N SER A 113 -37.51 14.39 17.37
CA SER A 113 -38.94 14.49 17.73
C SER A 113 -39.32 15.82 18.40
N ALA A 114 -38.36 16.58 18.95
CA ALA A 114 -38.62 17.84 19.66
C ALA A 114 -38.61 19.09 18.75
N LYS A 115 -38.31 18.95 17.45
CA LYS A 115 -38.31 20.06 16.47
C LYS A 115 -39.51 20.07 15.53
N ALA A 116 -40.45 19.13 15.69
CA ALA A 116 -41.68 19.06 14.90
C ALA A 116 -42.91 19.69 15.61
N GLU A 117 -42.73 20.22 16.82
CA GLU A 117 -43.80 20.87 17.59
C GLU A 117 -43.34 22.28 18.04
N PHE A 118 -43.08 23.19 17.11
CA PHE A 118 -43.23 24.64 17.31
C PHE A 118 -43.21 25.38 15.98
#